data_AF-A0A948Q731-F1
#
_entry.id   AF-A0A948Q731-F1
#
_cell.length_a   1.000
_cell.length_b   1.000
_cell.length_c   1.000
_cell.angle_alpha   90.00
_cell.angle_beta   90.00
_cell.angle_gamma   90.00
#
_symmetry.space_group_name_H-M   'P 1'
#
loop_
_entity.id
_entity.type
_entity.pdbx_description
1 polymer ?
#
loop_
_entity_poly.entity_id
_entity_poly.type
_entity_poly.pdbx_seq_one_letter_code
_entity_poly.pdbx_strand_id
1 'polypeptide(L)'
;QRGAELATEGPLVFVHVPKTAGTSFRMALERLLGFDAMAYDYGPDSEVTSPIIMRHVYDRQDLKEFKAAVLDGPVQVVCGHFPAEKYRDLFGPENALVFLRDPVQRLISEYRHYVTYNGYVKGFEEFYRDPAFTNCQKAFVQGIPLDRYGFLGITERYEASLEMANRRFGWKLMNLSFNQSRPTLEASYGLEGDLVQDLLDRNAEDIAFYGTAVEEFERRAQALS
;
A
#
# COMPACT_ATOMS: atom_id res chain seq x y z
N GLN A 1 -9.99 -30.83 -10.18
CA GLN A 1 -10.22 -29.57 -10.92
C GLN A 1 -8.98 -28.72 -10.74
N ARG A 2 -8.24 -28.46 -11.83
CA ARG A 2 -6.99 -27.67 -11.78
C ARG A 2 -7.40 -26.21 -11.58
N GLY A 3 -7.14 -25.66 -10.40
CA GLY A 3 -7.21 -24.22 -10.18
C GLY A 3 -6.21 -23.55 -11.11
N ALA A 4 -6.63 -22.52 -11.83
CA ALA A 4 -5.73 -21.73 -12.66
C ALA A 4 -4.79 -20.95 -11.73
N GLU A 5 -3.61 -21.51 -11.46
CA GLU A 5 -2.46 -20.74 -11.03
C GLU A 5 -2.13 -19.77 -12.16
N LEU A 6 -2.61 -18.54 -12.06
CA LEU A 6 -2.10 -17.43 -12.85
C LEU A 6 -0.69 -17.13 -12.31
N ALA A 7 0.28 -17.91 -12.79
CA ALA A 7 1.70 -17.64 -12.61
C ALA A 7 1.96 -16.19 -13.00
N THR A 8 2.49 -15.40 -12.08
CA THR A 8 2.90 -14.03 -12.37
C THR A 8 4.06 -14.10 -13.37
N GLU A 9 3.96 -13.41 -14.50
CA GLU A 9 5.00 -13.42 -15.54
C GLU A 9 6.29 -12.69 -15.11
N GLY A 10 6.33 -12.15 -13.89
CA GLY A 10 7.50 -11.50 -13.31
C GLY A 10 7.33 -11.18 -11.82
N PRO A 11 8.30 -10.45 -11.25
CA PRO A 11 8.27 -10.00 -9.86
C PRO A 11 7.05 -9.12 -9.57
N LEU A 12 6.46 -9.31 -8.39
CA LEU A 12 5.37 -8.48 -7.89
C LEU A 12 5.91 -7.16 -7.34
N VAL A 13 5.10 -6.12 -7.43
CA VAL A 13 5.43 -4.79 -6.91
C VAL A 13 4.41 -4.41 -5.86
N PHE A 14 4.77 -4.53 -4.58
CA PHE A 14 3.90 -4.09 -3.50
C PHE A 14 4.13 -2.62 -3.16
N VAL A 15 3.21 -1.77 -3.62
CA VAL A 15 3.16 -0.35 -3.30
C VAL A 15 2.66 -0.21 -1.85
N HIS A 16 3.59 -0.01 -0.92
CA HIS A 16 3.27 0.10 0.49
C HIS A 16 2.81 1.54 0.79
N VAL A 17 1.52 1.81 0.66
CA VAL A 17 0.95 3.10 1.06
C VAL A 17 1.03 3.23 2.59
N PRO A 18 1.53 4.34 3.15
CA PRO A 18 1.59 4.51 4.59
C PRO A 18 0.23 4.36 5.27
N LYS A 19 0.21 3.60 6.37
CA LYS A 19 -0.94 3.43 7.27
C LYS A 19 -2.15 2.67 6.69
N THR A 20 -1.94 1.87 5.65
CA THR A 20 -2.97 1.01 5.02
C THR A 20 -2.77 -0.49 5.29
N ALA A 21 -2.38 -0.86 6.52
CA ALA A 21 -2.04 -2.24 6.91
C ALA A 21 -0.89 -2.90 6.10
N GLY A 22 -0.16 -2.13 5.28
CA GLY A 22 0.90 -2.68 4.44
C GLY A 22 2.08 -3.28 5.20
N THR A 23 2.32 -2.89 6.44
CA THR A 23 3.33 -3.56 7.30
C THR A 23 2.93 -5.00 7.61
N SER A 24 1.68 -5.25 7.97
CA SER A 24 1.17 -6.60 8.25
C SER A 24 1.21 -7.47 7.00
N PHE A 25 0.84 -6.92 5.84
CA PHE A 25 0.90 -7.62 4.56
C PHE A 25 2.33 -7.93 4.13
N ARG A 26 3.25 -6.95 4.23
CA ARG A 26 4.68 -7.12 3.98
C ARG A 26 5.26 -8.24 4.86
N MET A 27 4.95 -8.25 6.15
CA MET A 27 5.41 -9.31 7.07
C MET A 27 4.85 -10.68 6.70
N ALA A 28 3.59 -10.75 6.23
CA ALA A 28 2.99 -11.99 5.77
C ALA A 28 3.69 -12.51 4.49
N LEU A 29 4.02 -11.62 3.54
CA LEU A 29 4.80 -11.96 2.34
C LEU A 29 6.21 -12.43 2.70
N GLU A 30 6.91 -11.69 3.55
CA GLU A 30 8.26 -12.01 4.00
C GLU A 30 8.32 -13.37 4.71
N ARG A 31 7.33 -13.69 5.56
CA ARG A 31 7.22 -15.00 6.21
C ARG A 31 6.91 -16.13 5.22
N LEU A 32 6.17 -15.84 4.16
CA LEU A 32 5.79 -16.82 3.15
C LEU A 32 6.93 -17.11 2.16
N LEU A 33 7.58 -16.07 1.66
CA LEU A 33 8.54 -16.13 0.55
C LEU A 33 10.00 -16.16 1.02
N GLY A 34 10.26 -15.71 2.25
CA GLY A 34 11.62 -15.53 2.79
C GLY A 34 12.19 -14.15 2.48
N PHE A 35 13.19 -13.76 3.29
CA PHE A 35 13.80 -12.43 3.21
C PHE A 35 14.52 -12.18 1.87
N ASP A 36 15.23 -13.19 1.34
CA ASP A 36 15.97 -13.08 0.08
C ASP A 36 15.06 -12.90 -1.16
N ALA A 37 13.78 -13.24 -1.02
CA ALA A 37 12.78 -13.03 -2.08
C ALA A 37 12.21 -11.60 -2.08
N MET A 38 12.60 -10.76 -1.12
CA MET A 38 12.11 -9.39 -0.96
C MET A 38 13.21 -8.37 -1.32
N ALA A 39 12.85 -7.37 -2.11
CA ALA A 39 13.64 -6.16 -2.31
C ALA A 39 12.88 -4.95 -1.76
N TYR A 40 13.50 -4.20 -0.85
CA TYR A 40 12.88 -3.08 -0.15
C TYR A 40 13.35 -1.75 -0.73
N ASP A 41 12.41 -0.86 -1.01
CA ASP A 41 12.66 0.47 -1.58
C ASP A 41 11.97 1.55 -0.75
N TYR A 42 12.70 2.09 0.23
CA TYR A 42 12.21 3.12 1.16
C TYR A 42 12.92 4.46 0.99
N GLY A 43 13.59 4.67 -0.16
CA GLY A 43 14.39 5.86 -0.41
C GLY A 43 15.89 5.67 -0.19
N PRO A 44 16.73 6.54 -0.77
CA PRO A 44 18.19 6.43 -0.68
C PRO A 44 18.72 6.71 0.74
N ASP A 45 17.99 7.48 1.53
CA ASP A 45 18.37 7.83 2.91
C ASP A 45 17.91 6.78 3.94
N SER A 46 17.24 5.71 3.50
CA SER A 46 16.70 4.69 4.38
C SER A 46 17.63 3.49 4.49
N GLU A 47 18.06 3.16 5.72
CA GLU A 47 18.90 1.98 6.00
C GLU A 47 18.22 0.65 5.65
N VAL A 48 16.88 0.63 5.54
CA VAL A 48 16.13 -0.57 5.15
C VAL A 48 16.03 -0.77 3.64
N THR A 49 16.51 0.19 2.83
CA THR A 49 16.55 0.04 1.37
C THR A 49 17.56 -1.04 0.97
N SER A 50 17.10 -2.02 0.20
CA SER A 50 17.90 -3.18 -0.18
C SER A 50 19.11 -2.78 -1.04
N PRO A 51 20.27 -3.46 -0.90
CA PRO A 51 21.45 -3.17 -1.70
C PRO A 51 21.23 -3.20 -3.22
N ILE A 52 20.37 -4.12 -3.71
CA ILE A 52 20.02 -4.18 -5.15
C ILE A 52 19.27 -2.91 -5.62
N ILE A 53 18.40 -2.36 -4.77
CA ILE A 53 17.70 -1.10 -5.05
C ILE A 53 18.70 0.05 -5.00
N MET A 54 19.49 0.17 -3.92
CA MET A 54 20.49 1.23 -3.79
C MET A 54 21.41 1.30 -5.01
N ARG A 55 22.00 0.15 -5.36
CA ARG A 55 22.94 0.04 -6.48
C ARG A 55 22.33 0.42 -7.82
N HIS A 56 21.19 -0.17 -8.18
CA HIS A 56 20.69 -0.04 -9.55
C HIS A 56 19.71 1.12 -9.72
N VAL A 57 18.87 1.40 -8.73
CA VAL A 57 17.83 2.43 -8.82
C VAL A 57 18.35 3.80 -8.41
N TYR A 58 19.19 3.88 -7.35
CA TYR A 58 19.65 5.16 -6.81
C TYR A 58 21.05 5.56 -7.29
N ASP A 59 22.04 4.68 -7.16
CA ASP A 59 23.43 4.99 -7.52
C ASP A 59 23.62 5.05 -9.04
N ARG A 60 23.20 3.98 -9.75
CA ARG A 60 23.36 3.87 -11.20
C ARG A 60 22.22 4.49 -11.99
N GLN A 61 21.03 4.59 -11.40
CA GLN A 61 19.81 5.05 -12.05
C GLN A 61 19.49 4.27 -13.34
N ASP A 62 19.78 2.97 -13.35
CA ASP A 62 19.54 2.07 -14.48
C ASP A 62 18.46 1.04 -14.14
N LEU A 63 17.23 1.38 -14.49
CA LEU A 63 16.07 0.52 -14.28
C LEU A 63 16.07 -0.74 -15.18
N LYS A 64 16.79 -0.73 -16.30
CA LYS A 64 16.92 -1.92 -17.15
C LYS A 64 17.84 -2.94 -16.50
N GLU A 65 18.97 -2.48 -15.98
CA GLU A 65 19.88 -3.32 -15.20
C GLU A 65 19.21 -3.82 -13.92
N PHE A 66 18.45 -2.97 -13.23
CA PHE A 66 17.66 -3.38 -12.08
C PHE A 66 16.69 -4.53 -12.43
N LYS A 67 15.91 -4.37 -13.52
CA LYS A 67 14.99 -5.41 -13.99
C LYS A 67 15.72 -6.73 -14.27
N ALA A 68 16.85 -6.69 -14.97
CA ALA A 68 17.65 -7.88 -15.26
C ALA A 68 18.14 -8.55 -13.95
N ALA A 69 18.71 -7.77 -13.03
CA ALA A 69 19.22 -8.28 -11.76
C ALA A 69 18.12 -8.91 -10.88
N VAL A 70 16.91 -8.36 -10.90
CA VAL A 70 15.75 -8.95 -10.21
C VAL A 70 15.31 -10.25 -10.87
N LEU A 71 15.22 -10.30 -12.20
CA LEU A 71 14.79 -11.50 -12.95
C LEU A 71 15.80 -12.65 -12.87
N ASP A 72 17.09 -12.35 -12.80
CA ASP A 72 18.16 -13.35 -12.65
C ASP A 72 18.39 -13.77 -11.18
N GLY A 73 17.76 -13.06 -10.24
CA GLY A 73 17.95 -13.21 -8.80
C GLY A 73 16.80 -13.93 -8.08
N PRO A 74 16.89 -14.04 -6.74
CA PRO A 74 15.84 -14.67 -5.93
C PRO A 74 14.63 -13.75 -5.68
N VAL A 75 14.70 -12.47 -6.05
CA VAL A 75 13.70 -11.45 -5.72
C VAL A 75 12.39 -11.75 -6.45
N GLN A 76 11.33 -11.94 -5.67
CA GLN A 76 9.96 -12.14 -6.15
C GLN A 76 9.06 -10.94 -5.88
N VAL A 77 9.39 -10.10 -4.90
CA VAL A 77 8.60 -8.91 -4.55
C VAL A 77 9.49 -7.69 -4.34
N VAL A 78 9.20 -6.60 -5.05
CA VAL A 78 9.72 -5.27 -4.75
C VAL A 78 8.69 -4.54 -3.89
N CYS A 79 9.07 -4.01 -2.74
CA CYS A 79 8.15 -3.46 -1.76
C CYS A 79 8.68 -2.18 -1.10
N GLY A 80 7.84 -1.17 -0.94
CA GLY A 80 8.22 0.01 -0.17
C GLY A 80 7.40 1.26 -0.48
N HIS A 81 7.94 2.41 -0.09
CA HIS A 81 7.26 3.70 -0.20
C HIS A 81 7.67 4.41 -1.49
N PHE A 82 7.02 4.06 -2.59
CA PHE A 82 7.22 4.68 -3.91
C PHE A 82 5.90 4.78 -4.68
N PRO A 83 5.76 5.72 -5.64
CA PRO A 83 4.60 5.76 -6.51
C PRO A 83 4.59 4.56 -7.45
N ALA A 84 3.41 4.00 -7.71
CA ALA A 84 3.25 2.78 -8.49
C ALA A 84 3.84 2.87 -9.91
N GLU A 85 3.83 4.06 -10.50
CA GLU A 85 4.43 4.35 -11.80
C GLU A 85 5.93 4.02 -11.87
N LYS A 86 6.66 4.09 -10.75
CA LYS A 86 8.12 3.89 -10.68
C LYS A 86 8.55 2.55 -11.29
N TYR A 87 7.76 1.50 -11.07
CA TYR A 87 8.06 0.15 -11.54
C TYR A 87 7.00 -0.42 -12.50
N ARG A 88 5.96 0.35 -12.82
CA ARG A 88 4.88 -0.06 -13.74
C ARG A 88 5.43 -0.52 -15.08
N ASP A 89 6.33 0.22 -15.69
CA ASP A 89 6.85 -0.10 -17.03
C ASP A 89 7.89 -1.23 -17.01
N LEU A 90 8.40 -1.59 -15.83
CA LEU A 90 9.35 -2.69 -15.67
C LEU A 90 8.62 -4.02 -15.51
N PHE A 91 7.62 -4.07 -14.64
CA PHE A 91 6.98 -5.32 -14.22
C PHE A 91 5.50 -5.41 -14.59
N GLY A 92 4.91 -4.36 -15.15
CA GLY A 92 3.51 -4.35 -15.58
C GLY A 92 2.53 -4.03 -14.44
N PRO A 93 1.41 -3.34 -14.75
CA PRO A 93 0.42 -2.99 -13.73
C PRO A 93 -0.27 -4.21 -13.11
N GLU A 94 -0.39 -5.31 -13.84
CA GLU A 94 -0.96 -6.58 -13.36
C GLU A 94 -0.12 -7.30 -12.29
N ASN A 95 1.12 -6.85 -12.07
CA ASN A 95 1.98 -7.31 -10.99
C ASN A 95 2.03 -6.32 -9.82
N ALA A 96 1.36 -5.16 -9.94
CA ALA A 96 1.24 -4.21 -8.85
C ALA A 96 0.21 -4.68 -7.81
N LEU A 97 0.62 -4.65 -6.55
CA LEU A 97 -0.19 -4.96 -5.38
C LEU A 97 -0.31 -3.69 -4.54
N VAL A 98 -1.49 -3.41 -3.99
CA VAL A 98 -1.69 -2.27 -3.11
C VAL A 98 -2.72 -2.57 -2.03
N PHE A 99 -2.57 -1.94 -0.87
CA PHE A 99 -3.63 -1.79 0.11
C PHE A 99 -3.99 -0.31 0.25
N LEU A 100 -5.29 -0.04 0.27
CA LEU A 100 -5.86 1.26 0.56
C LEU A 100 -6.65 1.22 1.87
N ARG A 101 -6.99 2.40 2.37
CA ARG A 101 -7.77 2.59 3.59
C ARG A 101 -8.69 3.79 3.42
N ASP A 102 -9.77 3.84 4.21
CA ASP A 102 -10.53 5.07 4.37
C ASP A 102 -9.58 6.26 4.61
N PRO A 103 -9.61 7.31 3.77
CA PRO A 103 -8.64 8.40 3.83
C PRO A 103 -8.58 9.09 5.19
N VAL A 104 -9.72 9.20 5.86
CA VAL A 104 -9.80 9.86 7.16
C VAL A 104 -9.21 8.97 8.25
N GLN A 105 -9.54 7.68 8.27
CA GLN A 105 -8.92 6.73 9.19
C GLN A 105 -7.40 6.58 8.95
N ARG A 106 -6.95 6.65 7.70
CA ARG A 106 -5.52 6.66 7.35
C ARG A 106 -4.82 7.88 7.95
N LEU A 107 -5.37 9.07 7.72
CA LEU A 107 -4.86 10.33 8.26
C LEU A 107 -4.81 10.33 9.80
N ILE A 108 -5.86 9.86 10.45
CA ILE A 108 -5.91 9.63 11.91
C ILE A 108 -4.77 8.71 12.36
N SER A 109 -4.58 7.59 11.65
CA SER A 109 -3.55 6.62 11.97
C SER A 109 -2.14 7.19 11.75
N GLU A 110 -1.98 8.08 10.78
CA GLU A 110 -0.74 8.79 10.51
C GLU A 110 -0.43 9.80 11.61
N TYR A 111 -1.40 10.64 11.99
CA TYR A 111 -1.26 11.58 13.10
C TYR A 111 -0.81 10.86 14.38
N ARG A 112 -1.47 9.76 14.75
CA ARG A 112 -1.07 8.95 15.92
C ARG A 112 0.36 8.45 15.82
N HIS A 113 0.77 8.03 14.63
CA HIS A 113 2.14 7.59 14.38
C HIS A 113 3.13 8.72 14.58
N TYR A 114 2.86 9.91 14.03
CA TYR A 114 3.71 11.09 14.18
C TYR A 114 3.82 11.54 15.63
N VAL A 115 2.71 11.54 16.38
CA VAL A 115 2.71 11.84 17.83
C VAL A 115 3.55 10.83 18.61
N THR A 116 3.41 9.54 18.29
CA THR A 116 4.05 8.46 19.07
C THR A 116 5.54 8.31 18.75
N TYR A 117 5.93 8.43 17.48
CA TYR A 117 7.25 8.01 16.99
C TYR A 117 8.07 9.16 16.40
N ASN A 118 7.44 10.26 15.97
CA ASN A 118 8.12 11.37 15.31
C ASN A 118 8.17 12.65 16.17
N GLY A 119 7.71 12.59 17.42
CA GLY A 119 7.74 13.72 18.34
C GLY A 119 6.83 14.87 17.92
N TYR A 120 5.75 14.59 17.18
CA TYR A 120 4.79 15.62 16.78
C TYR A 120 3.97 16.08 17.99
N VAL A 121 3.99 17.37 18.29
CA VAL A 121 3.38 17.96 19.50
C VAL A 121 2.14 18.81 19.23
N LYS A 122 1.88 19.13 17.97
CA LYS A 122 0.76 19.97 17.54
C LYS A 122 -0.55 19.20 17.51
N GLY A 123 -1.67 19.92 17.46
CA GLY A 123 -3.00 19.32 17.44
C GLY A 123 -3.32 18.59 16.13
N PHE A 124 -4.38 17.77 16.13
CA PHE A 124 -4.85 17.08 14.93
C PHE A 124 -5.28 18.06 13.82
N GLU A 125 -5.85 19.21 14.20
CA GLU A 125 -6.23 20.25 13.24
C GLU A 125 -5.05 20.80 12.45
N GLU A 126 -3.96 21.16 13.14
CA GLU A 126 -2.74 21.62 12.47
C GLU A 126 -2.14 20.52 11.59
N PHE A 127 -2.27 19.27 12.01
CA PHE A 127 -1.76 18.13 11.24
C PHE A 127 -2.52 17.95 9.92
N TYR A 128 -3.85 17.87 9.94
CA TYR A 128 -4.60 17.60 8.71
C TYR A 128 -4.63 18.80 7.74
N ARG A 129 -4.36 20.02 8.24
CA ARG A 129 -4.23 21.23 7.41
C ARG A 129 -2.90 21.31 6.67
N ASP A 130 -1.89 20.53 7.06
CA ASP A 130 -0.60 20.48 6.38
C ASP A 130 -0.78 19.77 5.00
N PRO A 131 -0.38 20.43 3.89
CA PRO A 131 -0.43 19.82 2.57
C PRO A 131 0.33 18.48 2.47
N ALA A 132 1.35 18.26 3.31
CA ALA A 132 2.12 17.01 3.31
C ALA A 132 1.29 15.77 3.71
N PHE A 133 0.18 15.95 4.42
CA PHE A 133 -0.70 14.86 4.90
C PHE A 133 -2.04 14.79 4.18
N THR A 134 -2.25 15.63 3.16
CA THR A 134 -3.49 15.74 2.40
C THR A 134 -3.43 14.91 1.11
N ASN A 135 -4.50 14.16 0.79
CA ASN A 135 -4.62 13.36 -0.45
C ASN A 135 -3.40 12.44 -0.75
N CYS A 136 -2.83 11.83 0.28
CA CYS A 136 -1.59 11.07 0.14
C CYS A 136 -1.76 9.76 -0.64
N GLN A 137 -2.90 9.06 -0.54
CA GLN A 137 -3.02 7.72 -1.12
C GLN A 137 -2.99 7.76 -2.64
N LYS A 138 -3.72 8.71 -3.24
CA LYS A 138 -3.77 8.91 -4.69
C LYS A 138 -2.37 9.14 -5.27
N ALA A 139 -1.50 9.87 -4.56
CA ALA A 139 -0.12 10.12 -5.00
C ALA A 139 0.72 8.83 -5.11
N PHE A 140 0.46 7.81 -4.29
CA PHE A 140 1.16 6.53 -4.37
C PHE A 140 0.66 5.63 -5.49
N VAL A 141 -0.61 5.77 -5.89
CA VAL A 141 -1.28 4.81 -6.79
C VAL A 141 -1.56 5.37 -8.17
N GLN A 142 -1.31 6.66 -8.38
CA GLN A 142 -1.40 7.29 -9.70
C GLN A 142 -0.53 6.58 -10.74
N GLY A 143 -0.94 6.68 -12.00
CA GLY A 143 -0.27 6.04 -13.13
C GLY A 143 -0.71 4.60 -13.41
N ILE A 144 -1.52 3.98 -12.55
CA ILE A 144 -2.15 2.68 -12.82
C ILE A 144 -3.67 2.78 -12.58
N PRO A 145 -4.52 2.47 -13.57
CA PRO A 145 -5.95 2.33 -13.36
C PRO A 145 -6.27 1.25 -12.31
N LEU A 146 -7.24 1.49 -11.43
CA LEU A 146 -7.55 0.57 -10.31
C LEU A 146 -7.83 -0.87 -10.78
N ASP A 147 -8.55 -1.02 -11.89
CA ASP A 147 -8.91 -2.30 -12.51
C ASP A 147 -7.70 -3.07 -13.10
N ARG A 148 -6.55 -2.40 -13.28
CA ARG A 148 -5.31 -2.98 -13.80
C ARG A 148 -4.37 -3.52 -12.72
N TYR A 149 -4.52 -3.12 -11.45
CA TYR A 149 -3.71 -3.66 -10.37
C TYR A 149 -3.90 -5.17 -10.25
N GLY A 150 -2.80 -5.93 -10.17
CA GLY A 150 -2.83 -7.37 -9.88
C GLY A 150 -3.55 -7.71 -8.60
N PHE A 151 -3.45 -6.82 -7.61
CA PHE A 151 -4.17 -6.92 -6.34
C PHE A 151 -4.49 -5.54 -5.78
N LEU A 152 -5.73 -5.40 -5.30
CA LEU A 152 -6.24 -4.25 -4.58
C LEU A 152 -6.87 -4.76 -3.28
N GLY A 153 -6.28 -4.40 -2.15
CA GLY A 153 -6.78 -4.71 -0.83
C GLY A 153 -7.38 -3.49 -0.14
N ILE A 154 -8.36 -3.74 0.73
CA ILE A 154 -8.99 -2.71 1.57
C ILE A 154 -8.72 -3.03 3.04
N THR A 155 -8.13 -2.08 3.75
CA THR A 155 -7.72 -2.26 5.16
C THR A 155 -8.89 -2.65 6.06
N GLU A 156 -10.05 -2.04 5.84
CA GLU A 156 -11.31 -2.28 6.56
C GLU A 156 -11.87 -3.68 6.30
N ARG A 157 -11.41 -4.35 5.24
CA ARG A 157 -11.78 -5.70 4.80
C ARG A 157 -10.54 -6.57 4.71
N TYR A 158 -9.62 -6.44 5.67
CA TYR A 158 -8.31 -7.10 5.61
C TYR A 158 -8.38 -8.62 5.44
N GLU A 159 -9.28 -9.30 6.17
CA GLU A 159 -9.46 -10.75 6.05
C GLU A 159 -9.89 -11.18 4.65
N ALA A 160 -10.93 -10.52 4.11
CA ALA A 160 -11.38 -10.75 2.75
C ALA A 160 -10.28 -10.41 1.72
N SER A 161 -9.51 -9.35 1.96
CA SER A 161 -8.38 -8.96 1.11
C SER A 161 -7.29 -10.04 1.09
N LEU A 162 -6.96 -10.63 2.23
CA LEU A 162 -6.01 -11.75 2.30
C LEU A 162 -6.55 -13.00 1.61
N GLU A 163 -7.84 -13.30 1.75
CA GLU A 163 -8.46 -14.41 1.05
C GLU A 163 -8.37 -14.23 -0.48
N MET A 164 -8.65 -13.03 -0.97
CA MET A 164 -8.52 -12.69 -2.39
C MET A 164 -7.08 -12.85 -2.88
N ALA A 165 -6.09 -12.36 -2.12
CA ALA A 165 -4.67 -12.54 -2.45
C ALA A 165 -4.29 -14.03 -2.49
N ASN A 166 -4.70 -14.80 -1.48
CA ASN A 166 -4.44 -16.24 -1.40
C ASN A 166 -5.02 -17.01 -2.58
N ARG A 167 -6.29 -16.72 -2.96
CA ARG A 167 -6.92 -17.33 -4.14
C ARG A 167 -6.21 -16.93 -5.43
N ARG A 168 -5.86 -15.65 -5.58
CA ARG A 168 -5.28 -15.10 -6.81
C ARG A 168 -3.86 -15.59 -7.09
N PHE A 169 -3.04 -15.74 -6.05
CA PHE A 169 -1.61 -16.07 -6.18
C PHE A 169 -1.28 -17.48 -5.70
N GLY A 170 -2.28 -18.28 -5.29
CA GLY A 170 -2.05 -19.60 -4.71
C GLY A 170 -1.33 -19.56 -3.35
N TRP A 171 -1.37 -18.41 -2.66
CA TRP A 171 -0.68 -18.20 -1.41
C TRP A 171 -1.45 -18.73 -0.19
N LYS A 172 -0.74 -18.79 0.94
CA LYS A 172 -1.29 -19.11 2.26
C LYS A 172 -0.85 -18.06 3.28
N LEU A 173 -1.09 -16.79 2.96
CA LEU A 173 -0.83 -15.66 3.85
C LEU A 173 -1.68 -15.81 5.12
N MET A 174 -1.03 -15.66 6.26
CA MET A 174 -1.69 -15.65 7.56
C MET A 174 -2.20 -14.26 7.90
N ASN A 175 -3.33 -14.20 8.59
CA ASN A 175 -3.81 -12.95 9.16
C ASN A 175 -2.92 -12.56 10.36
N LEU A 176 -1.96 -11.68 10.11
CA LEU A 176 -1.07 -11.12 11.13
C LEU A 176 -1.61 -9.79 11.70
N SER A 177 -2.91 -9.46 11.55
CA SER A 177 -3.40 -8.11 11.85
C SER A 177 -3.14 -7.69 13.29
N PHE A 178 -2.41 -6.58 13.44
CA PHE A 178 -2.34 -5.79 14.68
C PHE A 178 -3.26 -4.56 14.53
N ASN A 179 -4.14 -4.35 15.51
CA ASN A 179 -5.06 -3.20 15.66
C ASN A 179 -6.17 -3.02 14.61
N GLN A 180 -7.32 -3.66 14.87
CA GLN A 180 -8.60 -3.43 14.18
C GLN A 180 -9.45 -2.31 14.81
N SER A 181 -8.86 -1.38 15.58
CA SER A 181 -9.67 -0.28 16.13
C SER A 181 -10.12 0.61 14.97
N ARG A 182 -11.44 0.63 14.72
CA ARG A 182 -12.15 1.65 13.93
C ARG A 182 -12.73 2.68 14.89
N PRO A 183 -11.92 3.58 15.47
CA PRO A 183 -12.53 4.71 16.13
C PRO A 183 -13.26 5.55 15.08
N THR A 184 -14.50 5.95 15.38
CA THR A 184 -15.16 7.01 14.61
C THR A 184 -14.43 8.33 14.84
N LEU A 185 -14.51 9.23 13.86
CA LEU A 185 -13.96 10.58 13.93
C LEU A 185 -14.45 11.31 15.19
N GLU A 186 -15.75 11.21 15.47
CA GLU A 186 -16.37 11.85 16.63
C GLU A 186 -15.79 11.26 17.92
N ALA A 187 -15.69 9.92 18.02
CA ALA A 187 -15.25 9.24 19.23
C ALA A 187 -13.74 9.36 19.53
N SER A 188 -12.91 9.72 18.55
CA SER A 188 -11.46 9.80 18.75
C SER A 188 -10.86 11.19 18.74
N TYR A 189 -11.54 12.18 18.18
CA TYR A 189 -10.97 13.52 18.03
C TYR A 189 -11.93 14.67 18.36
N GLY A 190 -13.19 14.37 18.71
CA GLY A 190 -14.18 15.40 19.01
C GLY A 190 -14.39 16.38 17.85
N LEU A 191 -14.16 15.91 16.62
CA LEU A 191 -14.38 16.72 15.43
C LEU A 191 -15.88 16.78 15.16
N GLU A 192 -16.42 17.99 15.24
CA GLU A 192 -17.82 18.30 14.96
C GLU A 192 -17.91 19.54 14.05
N GLY A 193 -19.00 19.63 13.28
CA GLY A 193 -19.30 20.82 12.47
C GLY A 193 -18.26 21.13 11.40
N ASP A 194 -17.88 22.41 11.31
CA ASP A 194 -17.07 22.97 10.22
C ASP A 194 -15.68 22.33 10.08
N LEU A 195 -15.10 21.81 11.17
CA LEU A 195 -13.78 21.15 11.14
C LEU A 195 -13.83 19.81 10.40
N VAL A 196 -14.93 19.06 10.55
CA VAL A 196 -15.13 17.81 9.80
C VAL A 196 -15.24 18.13 8.32
N GLN A 197 -16.02 19.15 7.96
CA GLN A 197 -16.20 19.54 6.57
C GLN A 197 -14.88 20.00 5.93
N ASP A 198 -14.09 20.83 6.60
CA ASP A 198 -12.77 21.27 6.11
C ASP A 198 -11.79 20.10 5.94
N LEU A 199 -11.81 19.11 6.84
CA LEU A 199 -11.01 17.89 6.69
C LEU A 199 -11.43 17.10 5.44
N LEU A 200 -12.75 16.91 5.25
CA LEU A 200 -13.31 16.20 4.10
C LEU A 200 -12.98 16.92 2.79
N ASP A 201 -13.16 18.23 2.74
CA ASP A 201 -12.90 19.05 1.55
C ASP A 201 -11.43 18.98 1.13
N ARG A 202 -10.51 19.03 2.10
CA ARG A 202 -9.07 18.88 1.83
C ARG A 202 -8.75 17.51 1.27
N ASN A 203 -9.40 16.46 1.76
CA ASN A 203 -9.16 15.07 1.35
C ASN A 203 -10.13 14.57 0.28
N ALA A 204 -10.84 15.47 -0.40
CA ALA A 204 -11.92 15.12 -1.32
C ALA A 204 -11.43 14.24 -2.49
N GLU A 205 -10.19 14.43 -2.95
CA GLU A 205 -9.64 13.61 -4.04
C GLU A 205 -9.40 12.18 -3.59
N ASP A 206 -8.77 11.98 -2.43
CA ASP A 206 -8.56 10.64 -1.86
C ASP A 206 -9.89 9.98 -1.49
N ILE A 207 -10.89 10.73 -1.01
CA ILE A 207 -12.23 10.22 -0.68
C ILE A 207 -12.94 9.72 -1.94
N ALA A 208 -12.99 10.53 -2.99
CA ALA A 208 -13.59 10.13 -4.25
C ALA A 208 -12.88 8.91 -4.85
N PHE A 209 -11.54 8.94 -4.87
CA PHE A 209 -10.72 7.84 -5.36
C PHE A 209 -10.94 6.55 -4.56
N TYR A 210 -10.98 6.65 -3.23
CA TYR A 210 -11.20 5.50 -2.35
C TYR A 210 -12.60 4.89 -2.55
N GLY A 211 -13.63 5.70 -2.80
CA GLY A 211 -14.96 5.22 -3.19
C GLY A 211 -14.89 4.28 -4.40
N THR A 212 -14.22 4.71 -5.47
CA THR A 212 -14.00 3.88 -6.67
C THR A 212 -13.18 2.61 -6.37
N ALA A 213 -12.18 2.71 -5.48
CA ALA A 213 -11.39 1.53 -5.08
C ALA A 213 -12.22 0.50 -4.30
N VAL A 214 -13.15 0.94 -3.44
CA VAL A 214 -14.07 0.05 -2.73
C VAL A 214 -15.02 -0.64 -3.71
N GLU A 215 -15.59 0.09 -4.67
CA GLU A 215 -16.45 -0.49 -5.71
C GLU A 215 -15.71 -1.57 -6.52
N GLU A 216 -14.47 -1.28 -6.94
CA GLU A 216 -13.63 -2.24 -7.66
C GLU A 216 -13.26 -3.46 -6.79
N PHE A 217 -12.98 -3.25 -5.51
CA PHE A 217 -12.76 -4.33 -4.56
C PHE A 217 -13.98 -5.25 -4.44
N GLU A 218 -15.18 -4.68 -4.24
CA GLU A 218 -16.42 -5.47 -4.13
C GLU A 218 -16.72 -6.24 -5.41
N ARG A 219 -16.51 -5.62 -6.58
CA ARG A 219 -16.64 -6.29 -7.88
C ARG A 219 -15.72 -7.51 -7.99
N ARG A 220 -14.47 -7.39 -7.55
CA ARG A 220 -13.51 -8.51 -7.53
C ARG A 220 -13.87 -9.59 -6.50
N ALA A 221 -14.32 -9.18 -5.31
CA ALA A 221 -14.74 -10.11 -4.27
C ALA A 221 -15.94 -10.96 -4.71
N GLN A 222 -16.93 -10.34 -5.36
CA GLN A 222 -18.08 -11.04 -5.94
C GLN A 222 -17.68 -12.02 -7.05
N ALA A 223 -16.73 -11.64 -7.92
CA ALA A 223 -16.24 -12.52 -8.99
C ALA A 223 -15.46 -13.75 -8.48
N LEU A 224 -14.98 -13.71 -7.23
CA LEU A 224 -14.29 -14.82 -6.57
C LEU A 224 -15.22 -15.70 -5.73
N SER A 225 -16.47 -15.27 -5.50
CA SER A 225 -17.48 -15.96 -4.68
C SER A 225 -18.14 -17.09 -5.47
#